data_AF-A0A7V4XCE1-F1
#
_entry.id   AF-A0A7V4XCE1-F1
#
_cell.length_a   1.000
_cell.length_b   1.000
_cell.length_c   1.000
_cell.angle_alpha   90.00
_cell.angle_beta   90.00
_cell.angle_gamma   90.00
#
_symmetry.space_group_name_H-M   'P 1'
#
loop_
_entity.id
_entity.type
_entity.pdbx_description
1 polymer ?
#
loop_
_entity_poly.entity_id
_entity_poly.type
_entity_poly.pdbx_seq_one_letter_code
_entity_poly.pdbx_strand_id
1 'polypeptide(L)'
;MADEAQVATEATQSVEQTPTTTQVVEAPKPQVQSSGSNEPTPQTFSLEYVQELRKEAASHRTKANDYEKQLTTERAEKEALAKQLSGLHAERKATNTKAAINKVASEHGAIDADVISLLLKPEELQLDDNGTPNDEALKTAIEALKTAKPHLFNGSSPSTMNSNIDAGTRGSAPLNYDQLSNMSMDDYLKATGRKK
;
A
#
# COMPACT_ATOMS: atom_id res chain seq x y z
N MET A 1 -64.68 1.36 11.51
CA MET A 1 -63.69 0.69 10.64
C MET A 1 -62.37 0.76 11.41
N ALA A 2 -62.08 -0.13 12.36
CA ALA A 2 -62.54 -1.53 12.53
C ALA A 2 -62.05 -2.43 11.37
N ASP A 3 -61.39 -3.58 11.56
CA ASP A 3 -61.02 -4.34 12.79
C ASP A 3 -59.66 -5.07 12.60
N GLU A 4 -58.90 -5.43 13.65
CA GLU A 4 -58.77 -6.77 14.33
C GLU A 4 -58.74 -8.02 13.41
N ALA A 5 -57.99 -9.11 13.69
CA ALA A 5 -57.16 -9.54 14.84
C ALA A 5 -55.88 -10.31 14.36
N GLN A 6 -54.73 -10.30 15.07
CA GLN A 6 -54.20 -11.31 16.05
C GLN A 6 -54.06 -12.77 15.52
N VAL A 7 -53.10 -13.63 15.95
CA VAL A 7 -52.27 -13.78 17.18
C VAL A 7 -50.91 -14.45 16.86
N ALA A 8 -49.80 -14.08 17.55
CA ALA A 8 -48.73 -14.95 18.16
C ALA A 8 -47.44 -14.13 18.53
N THR A 9 -46.46 -14.45 19.42
CA THR A 9 -46.01 -15.59 20.29
C THR A 9 -45.20 -16.73 19.61
N GLU A 10 -44.18 -17.39 20.19
CA GLU A 10 -43.43 -17.30 21.47
C GLU A 10 -41.93 -16.96 21.16
N ALA A 11 -41.08 -16.27 21.96
CA ALA A 11 -40.61 -16.48 23.35
C ALA A 11 -39.95 -17.88 23.55
N THR A 12 -38.76 -18.11 24.13
CA THR A 12 -37.82 -17.44 25.09
C THR A 12 -36.34 -17.68 24.64
N GLN A 13 -35.27 -16.97 25.02
CA GLN A 13 -34.76 -16.31 26.25
C GLN A 13 -33.89 -17.19 27.19
N SER A 14 -32.61 -16.80 27.33
CA SER A 14 -31.70 -16.94 28.51
C SER A 14 -30.88 -18.21 28.86
N VAL A 15 -29.63 -17.92 29.29
CA VAL A 15 -28.88 -18.45 30.46
C VAL A 15 -28.24 -19.86 30.43
N GLU A 16 -26.91 -19.85 30.31
CA GLU A 16 -25.90 -20.28 31.32
C GLU A 16 -25.92 -21.69 31.98
N GLN A 17 -24.69 -22.23 32.07
CA GLN A 17 -24.16 -23.39 32.82
C GLN A 17 -25.01 -23.92 34.01
N THR A 18 -25.15 -25.23 34.28
CA THR A 18 -24.07 -26.20 34.62
C THR A 18 -24.51 -27.70 34.37
N PRO A 19 -24.30 -28.76 35.19
CA PRO A 19 -23.65 -30.00 34.70
C PRO A 19 -24.43 -31.33 34.95
N THR A 20 -23.75 -32.49 34.87
CA THR A 20 -24.17 -33.84 35.34
C THR A 20 -24.98 -34.66 34.31
N THR A 21 -24.40 -35.56 33.52
CA THR A 21 -23.94 -36.95 33.82
C THR A 21 -25.06 -38.01 33.81
N THR A 22 -24.98 -38.98 32.86
CA THR A 22 -25.32 -40.44 32.97
C THR A 22 -25.81 -41.01 31.62
N GLN A 23 -24.97 -41.87 31.00
CA GLN A 23 -25.25 -43.15 30.29
C GLN A 23 -26.46 -43.33 29.33
N VAL A 24 -26.49 -44.29 28.38
CA VAL A 24 -25.51 -45.11 27.62
C VAL A 24 -26.29 -45.61 26.40
N VAL A 25 -25.70 -45.59 25.20
CA VAL A 25 -26.13 -46.45 24.07
C VAL A 25 -24.86 -47.00 23.40
N GLU A 26 -24.87 -48.29 23.11
CA GLU A 26 -23.70 -49.04 22.64
C GLU A 26 -23.55 -48.95 21.10
N ALA A 27 -22.31 -48.80 20.63
CA ALA A 27 -21.93 -48.80 19.21
C ALA A 27 -20.85 -49.88 18.97
N PRO A 28 -20.81 -50.52 17.78
CA PRO A 28 -20.16 -51.82 17.63
C PRO A 28 -18.64 -51.77 17.76
N LYS A 29 -18.08 -52.71 18.55
CA LYS A 29 -16.64 -52.93 18.67
C LYS A 29 -16.02 -53.32 17.32
N PRO A 30 -14.91 -52.68 16.88
CA PRO A 30 -14.07 -53.28 15.86
C PRO A 30 -13.44 -54.57 16.42
N GLN A 31 -13.56 -55.68 15.69
CA GLN A 31 -12.90 -56.93 16.06
C GLN A 31 -11.39 -56.84 15.77
N VAL A 32 -10.62 -56.44 16.77
CA VAL A 32 -9.17 -56.66 16.76
C VAL A 32 -8.92 -58.15 16.94
N GLN A 33 -8.40 -58.83 15.91
CA GLN A 33 -8.06 -60.25 16.00
C GLN A 33 -6.92 -60.45 16.99
N SER A 34 -7.19 -61.17 18.08
CA SER A 34 -6.19 -61.48 19.11
C SER A 34 -5.24 -62.56 18.60
N SER A 35 -3.99 -62.18 18.33
CA SER A 35 -2.90 -63.10 18.04
C SER A 35 -1.70 -62.78 18.94
N GLY A 36 -1.51 -63.58 19.99
CA GLY A 36 -0.41 -63.44 20.94
C GLY A 36 -0.76 -62.61 22.17
N SER A 37 -0.87 -63.29 23.33
CA SER A 37 -0.95 -62.67 24.64
C SER A 37 0.42 -62.17 25.11
N ASN A 38 0.86 -61.03 24.58
CA ASN A 38 1.84 -60.20 25.26
C ASN A 38 1.08 -59.14 26.08
N GLU A 39 1.21 -59.19 27.41
CA GLU A 39 1.10 -57.94 28.16
C GLU A 39 2.17 -56.97 27.62
N PRO A 40 1.85 -55.69 27.39
CA PRO A 40 2.85 -54.70 26.99
C PRO A 40 3.77 -54.44 28.18
N THR A 41 4.86 -55.21 28.27
CA THR A 41 5.93 -54.98 29.24
C THR A 41 6.39 -53.53 29.12
N PRO A 42 6.55 -52.78 30.23
CA PRO A 42 6.78 -51.35 30.17
C PRO A 42 8.11 -51.05 29.48
N GLN A 43 8.05 -50.54 28.25
CA GLN A 43 9.22 -50.24 27.44
C GLN A 43 9.96 -49.03 28.02
N THR A 44 10.95 -49.30 28.88
CA THR A 44 11.83 -48.29 29.46
C THR A 44 12.90 -47.89 28.45
N PHE A 45 12.80 -46.67 27.91
CA PHE A 45 13.85 -46.06 27.10
C PHE A 45 15.13 -45.82 27.94
N SER A 46 16.30 -45.81 27.28
CA SER A 46 17.54 -45.43 27.94
C SER A 46 17.51 -43.95 28.35
N LEU A 47 18.19 -43.64 29.46
CA LEU A 47 18.29 -42.28 29.99
C LEU A 47 18.96 -41.33 28.98
N GLU A 48 19.91 -41.83 28.20
CA GLU A 48 20.61 -41.09 27.14
C GLU A 48 19.67 -40.71 25.99
N TYR A 49 18.90 -41.68 25.46
CA TYR A 49 17.91 -41.42 24.40
C TYR A 49 16.89 -40.36 24.81
N VAL A 50 16.39 -40.42 26.06
CA VAL A 50 15.46 -39.42 26.61
C VAL A 50 16.14 -38.05 26.79
N GLN A 51 17.45 -37.99 27.04
CA GLN A 51 18.18 -36.72 27.05
C GLN A 51 18.39 -36.14 25.65
N GLU A 52 18.71 -36.97 24.66
CA GLU A 52 18.88 -36.54 23.26
C GLU A 52 17.58 -35.97 22.70
N LEU A 53 16.47 -36.71 22.84
CA LEU A 53 15.16 -36.29 22.38
C LEU A 53 14.68 -35.00 23.07
N ARG A 54 15.10 -34.74 24.32
CA ARG A 54 14.89 -33.45 25.01
C ARG A 54 15.77 -32.32 24.46
N LYS A 55 17.04 -32.57 24.13
CA LYS A 55 17.95 -31.58 23.50
C LYS A 55 17.46 -31.20 22.10
N GLU A 56 17.03 -32.19 21.32
CA GLU A 56 16.42 -32.01 20.01
C GLU A 56 15.13 -31.18 20.10
N ALA A 57 14.17 -31.60 20.93
CA ALA A 57 12.92 -30.87 21.13
C ALA A 57 13.15 -29.42 21.63
N ALA A 58 14.16 -29.18 22.46
CA ALA A 58 14.56 -27.83 22.85
C ALA A 58 15.11 -27.03 21.66
N SER A 59 15.99 -27.61 20.84
CA SER A 59 16.51 -26.96 19.62
C SER A 59 15.38 -26.60 18.64
N HIS A 60 14.41 -27.49 18.43
CA HIS A 60 13.26 -27.23 17.57
C HIS A 60 12.36 -26.11 18.10
N ARG A 61 12.10 -26.05 19.42
CA ARG A 61 11.34 -24.95 20.03
C ARG A 61 12.02 -23.60 19.85
N THR A 62 13.34 -23.52 20.08
CA THR A 62 14.10 -22.27 19.86
C THR A 62 14.03 -21.83 18.39
N LYS A 63 14.30 -22.75 17.46
CA LYS A 63 14.22 -22.47 16.00
C LYS A 63 12.82 -22.00 15.58
N ALA A 64 11.75 -22.66 16.05
CA ALA A 64 10.38 -22.26 15.75
C ALA A 64 10.09 -20.83 16.26
N ASN A 65 10.40 -20.56 17.52
CA ASN A 65 10.23 -19.22 18.12
C ASN A 65 11.01 -18.14 17.36
N ASP A 66 12.20 -18.46 16.83
CA ASP A 66 13.04 -17.50 16.10
C ASP A 66 12.55 -17.28 14.66
N TYR A 67 12.04 -18.31 13.98
CA TYR A 67 11.37 -18.15 12.69
C TYR A 67 10.04 -17.41 12.80
N GLU A 68 9.26 -17.60 13.88
CA GLU A 68 8.03 -16.84 14.14
C GLU A 68 8.32 -15.34 14.33
N LYS A 69 9.38 -15.00 15.07
CA LYS A 69 9.86 -13.60 15.18
C LYS A 69 10.27 -13.04 13.82
N GLN A 70 11.05 -13.77 13.03
CA GLN A 70 11.45 -13.33 11.69
C GLN A 70 10.25 -13.09 10.78
N LEU A 71 9.30 -14.04 10.73
CA LEU A 71 8.09 -13.94 9.91
C LEU A 71 7.20 -12.75 10.31
N THR A 72 7.04 -12.50 11.62
CA THR A 72 6.25 -11.36 12.11
C THR A 72 6.92 -10.01 11.78
N THR A 73 8.23 -9.89 11.95
CA THR A 73 9.00 -8.70 11.55
C THR A 73 8.96 -8.46 10.04
N GLU A 74 9.28 -9.47 9.22
CA GLU A 74 9.22 -9.36 7.75
C GLU A 74 7.83 -8.98 7.25
N ARG A 75 6.77 -9.48 7.90
CA ARG A 75 5.39 -9.13 7.54
C ARG A 75 5.08 -7.67 7.85
N ALA A 76 5.49 -7.17 9.01
CA ALA A 76 5.32 -5.76 9.39
C ALA A 76 6.12 -4.82 8.46
N GLU A 77 7.35 -5.20 8.09
CA GLU A 77 8.17 -4.46 7.12
C GLU A 77 7.54 -4.43 5.72
N LYS A 78 7.06 -5.58 5.21
CA LYS A 78 6.38 -5.67 3.91
C LYS A 78 5.09 -4.87 3.88
N GLU A 79 4.32 -4.86 4.97
CA GLU A 79 3.10 -4.05 5.09
C GLU A 79 3.42 -2.54 5.12
N ALA A 80 4.44 -2.14 5.88
CA ALA A 80 4.91 -0.76 5.92
C ALA A 80 5.42 -0.27 4.54
N LEU A 81 6.22 -1.10 3.84
CA LEU A 81 6.70 -0.81 2.48
C LEU A 81 5.54 -0.75 1.47
N ALA A 82 4.57 -1.66 1.54
CA ALA A 82 3.39 -1.61 0.66
C ALA A 82 2.55 -0.34 0.88
N LYS A 83 2.43 0.12 2.14
CA LYS A 83 1.77 1.39 2.49
C LYS A 83 2.56 2.62 2.01
N GLN A 84 3.89 2.60 2.10
CA GLN A 84 4.74 3.66 1.55
C GLN A 84 4.68 3.73 0.03
N LEU A 85 4.78 2.58 -0.66
CA LEU A 85 4.70 2.51 -2.12
C LEU A 85 3.34 2.98 -2.63
N SER A 86 2.23 2.49 -2.06
CA SER A 86 0.89 2.93 -2.47
C SER A 86 0.66 4.43 -2.23
N GLY A 87 1.18 4.99 -1.12
CA GLY A 87 1.20 6.43 -0.88
C GLY A 87 1.98 7.21 -1.95
N LEU A 88 3.23 6.82 -2.22
CA LEU A 88 4.09 7.45 -3.23
C LEU A 88 3.54 7.31 -4.65
N HIS A 89 2.88 6.20 -4.98
CA HIS A 89 2.17 6.04 -6.25
C HIS A 89 0.97 6.99 -6.34
N ALA A 90 0.17 7.14 -5.29
CA ALA A 90 -0.95 8.10 -5.28
C ALA A 90 -0.47 9.56 -5.40
N GLU A 91 0.58 9.93 -4.66
CA GLU A 91 1.20 11.27 -4.73
C GLU A 91 1.78 11.55 -6.13
N ARG A 92 2.51 10.60 -6.72
CA ARG A 92 3.01 10.70 -8.09
C ARG A 92 1.87 10.87 -9.10
N LYS A 93 0.78 10.08 -8.98
CA LYS A 93 -0.37 10.19 -9.87
C LYS A 93 -1.01 11.57 -9.79
N ALA A 94 -1.24 12.09 -8.58
CA ALA A 94 -1.84 13.41 -8.36
C ALA A 94 -0.96 14.56 -8.89
N THR A 95 0.35 14.51 -8.64
CA THR A 95 1.30 15.54 -9.11
C THR A 95 1.47 15.51 -10.63
N ASN A 96 1.56 14.33 -11.26
CA ASN A 96 1.57 14.19 -12.71
C ASN A 96 0.28 14.70 -13.36
N THR A 97 -0.88 14.32 -12.79
CA THR A 97 -2.21 14.77 -13.28
C THR A 97 -2.29 16.29 -13.26
N LYS A 98 -1.93 16.91 -12.12
CA LYS A 98 -1.95 18.37 -11.99
C LYS A 98 -0.96 19.05 -12.94
N ALA A 99 0.26 18.55 -13.08
CA ALA A 99 1.25 19.12 -13.98
C ALA A 99 0.78 19.09 -15.45
N ALA A 100 0.16 17.99 -15.88
CA ALA A 100 -0.39 17.86 -17.23
C ALA A 100 -1.58 18.81 -17.47
N ILE A 101 -2.54 18.88 -16.53
CA ILE A 101 -3.66 19.83 -16.61
C ILE A 101 -3.13 21.27 -16.66
N ASN A 102 -2.23 21.65 -15.74
CA ASN A 102 -1.73 23.02 -15.66
C ASN A 102 -1.00 23.45 -16.93
N LYS A 103 -0.22 22.55 -17.54
CA LYS A 103 0.44 22.80 -18.84
C LYS A 103 -0.61 23.11 -19.92
N VAL A 104 -1.53 22.19 -20.19
CA VAL A 104 -2.48 22.33 -21.31
C VAL A 104 -3.47 23.46 -21.05
N ALA A 105 -3.89 23.69 -19.79
CA ALA A 105 -4.74 24.82 -19.42
C ALA A 105 -4.04 26.16 -19.74
N SER A 106 -2.75 26.29 -19.40
CA SER A 106 -1.96 27.49 -19.72
C SER A 106 -1.82 27.70 -21.23
N GLU A 107 -1.59 26.63 -22.00
CA GLU A 107 -1.56 26.66 -23.47
C GLU A 107 -2.89 27.15 -24.10
N HIS A 108 -4.02 26.91 -23.42
CA HIS A 108 -5.36 27.33 -23.88
C HIS A 108 -5.82 28.68 -23.29
N GLY A 109 -4.93 29.42 -22.62
CA GLY A 109 -5.19 30.78 -22.12
C GLY A 109 -5.83 30.84 -20.73
N ALA A 110 -5.66 29.83 -19.89
CA ALA A 110 -6.12 29.86 -18.50
C ALA A 110 -5.54 31.05 -17.71
N ILE A 111 -6.40 31.71 -16.93
CA ILE A 111 -6.00 32.72 -15.93
C ILE A 111 -5.45 32.05 -14.68
N ASP A 112 -6.12 30.98 -14.23
CA ASP A 112 -5.76 30.21 -13.05
C ASP A 112 -5.83 28.71 -13.39
N ALA A 113 -4.66 28.14 -13.64
CA ALA A 113 -4.48 26.73 -13.96
C ALA A 113 -4.78 25.82 -12.75
N ASP A 114 -4.54 26.29 -11.52
CA ASP A 114 -4.76 25.52 -10.30
C ASP A 114 -6.26 25.35 -10.02
N VAL A 115 -7.06 26.40 -10.20
CA VAL A 115 -8.53 26.33 -10.16
C VAL A 115 -9.06 25.38 -11.25
N ILE A 116 -8.45 25.34 -12.43
CA ILE A 116 -8.82 24.39 -13.49
C ILE A 116 -8.48 22.95 -13.07
N SER A 117 -7.32 22.71 -12.44
CA SER A 117 -6.94 21.39 -11.90
C SER A 117 -7.87 20.87 -10.79
N LEU A 118 -8.57 21.77 -10.08
CA LEU A 118 -9.61 21.44 -9.10
C LEU A 118 -10.99 21.18 -9.72
N LEU A 119 -11.21 21.62 -10.97
CA LEU A 119 -12.51 21.57 -11.65
C LEU A 119 -12.67 20.44 -12.66
N LEU A 120 -11.58 19.96 -13.28
CA LEU A 120 -11.63 18.74 -14.09
C LEU A 120 -11.61 17.51 -13.17
N LYS A 121 -12.53 16.57 -13.39
CA LYS A 121 -12.52 15.31 -12.63
C LYS A 121 -11.45 14.36 -13.21
N PRO A 122 -10.68 13.64 -12.36
CA PRO A 122 -9.82 12.54 -12.80
C PRO A 122 -10.53 11.49 -13.67
N GLU A 123 -11.82 11.29 -13.40
CA GLU A 123 -12.74 10.39 -14.12
C GLU A 123 -12.91 10.74 -15.61
N GLU A 124 -12.89 12.04 -15.94
CA GLU A 124 -13.13 12.58 -17.29
C GLU A 124 -11.85 12.58 -18.14
N LEU A 125 -10.69 12.36 -17.51
CA LEU A 125 -9.36 12.56 -18.10
C LEU A 125 -8.65 11.29 -18.60
N GLN A 126 -9.21 10.10 -18.32
CA GLN A 126 -8.65 8.80 -18.72
C GLN A 126 -7.15 8.65 -18.38
N LEU A 127 -6.85 8.66 -17.08
CA LEU A 127 -5.49 8.60 -16.54
C LEU A 127 -4.81 7.23 -16.74
N ASP A 128 -3.51 7.24 -17.04
CA ASP A 128 -2.65 6.04 -17.13
C ASP A 128 -2.15 5.53 -15.75
N ASP A 129 -1.28 4.51 -15.79
CA ASP A 129 -0.64 3.95 -14.59
C ASP A 129 0.35 4.89 -13.88
N ASN A 130 0.72 6.01 -14.49
CA ASN A 130 1.56 7.07 -13.93
C ASN A 130 0.77 8.30 -13.48
N GLY A 131 -0.53 8.39 -13.80
CA GLY A 131 -1.35 9.59 -13.60
C GLY A 131 -1.18 10.65 -14.70
N THR A 132 -0.75 10.24 -15.89
CA THR A 132 -0.78 11.04 -17.11
C THR A 132 -2.19 10.96 -17.72
N PRO A 133 -2.88 12.08 -17.97
CA PRO A 133 -4.15 12.09 -18.70
C PRO A 133 -3.93 11.87 -20.20
N ASN A 134 -4.97 11.39 -20.90
CA ASN A 134 -4.97 11.37 -22.36
C ASN A 134 -5.06 12.81 -22.90
N ASP A 135 -4.06 13.19 -23.71
CA ASP A 135 -3.92 14.50 -24.34
C ASP A 135 -5.18 14.98 -25.09
N GLU A 136 -5.92 14.07 -25.74
CA GLU A 136 -7.15 14.39 -26.49
C GLU A 136 -8.35 14.60 -25.55
N ALA A 137 -8.48 13.77 -24.52
CA ALA A 137 -9.52 13.91 -23.49
C ALA A 137 -9.32 15.20 -22.69
N LEU A 138 -8.06 15.50 -22.31
CA LEU A 138 -7.68 16.71 -21.58
C LEU A 138 -8.01 18.00 -22.38
N LYS A 139 -7.66 18.06 -23.67
CA LYS A 139 -7.99 19.21 -24.54
C LYS A 139 -9.51 19.37 -24.69
N THR A 140 -10.23 18.26 -24.87
CA THR A 140 -11.70 18.26 -24.97
C THR A 140 -12.36 18.77 -23.70
N ALA A 141 -11.89 18.32 -22.53
CA ALA A 141 -12.39 18.76 -21.23
C ALA A 141 -12.05 20.25 -20.95
N ILE A 142 -10.90 20.74 -21.39
CA ILE A 142 -10.51 22.16 -21.26
C ILE A 142 -11.38 23.07 -22.14
N GLU A 143 -11.65 22.72 -23.40
CA GLU A 143 -12.56 23.52 -24.26
C GLU A 143 -14.03 23.45 -23.78
N ALA A 144 -14.46 22.31 -23.22
CA ALA A 144 -15.75 22.21 -22.55
C ALA A 144 -15.83 23.12 -21.31
N LEU A 145 -14.77 23.15 -20.48
CA LEU A 145 -14.69 24.04 -19.32
C LEU A 145 -14.64 25.52 -19.73
N LYS A 146 -13.92 25.85 -20.81
CA LYS A 146 -13.84 27.20 -21.39
C LYS A 146 -15.19 27.70 -21.92
N THR A 147 -15.99 26.79 -22.48
CA THR A 147 -17.39 27.07 -22.87
C THR A 147 -18.29 27.26 -21.63
N ALA A 148 -18.14 26.44 -20.60
CA ALA A 148 -18.98 26.48 -19.40
C ALA A 148 -18.59 27.60 -18.39
N LYS A 149 -17.32 28.00 -18.37
CA LYS A 149 -16.71 28.95 -17.42
C LYS A 149 -15.70 29.87 -18.13
N PRO A 150 -16.13 30.70 -19.10
CA PRO A 150 -15.24 31.57 -19.87
C PRO A 150 -14.47 32.58 -18.99
N HIS A 151 -14.96 32.90 -17.80
CA HIS A 151 -14.26 33.73 -16.82
C HIS A 151 -12.93 33.14 -16.30
N LEU A 152 -12.65 31.85 -16.53
CA LEU A 152 -11.36 31.22 -16.22
C LEU A 152 -10.33 31.36 -17.35
N PHE A 153 -10.72 31.87 -18.52
CA PHE A 153 -9.91 31.94 -19.74
C PHE A 153 -9.88 33.34 -20.39
N ASN A 154 -10.91 34.17 -20.18
CA ASN A 154 -11.00 35.52 -20.74
C ASN A 154 -10.15 36.55 -19.96
N GLY A 155 -8.88 36.22 -19.74
CA GLY A 155 -7.93 37.05 -19.02
C GLY A 155 -7.31 38.14 -19.88
N SER A 156 -7.89 39.34 -19.88
CA SER A 156 -7.15 40.56 -20.25
C SER A 156 -6.18 40.98 -19.13
N SER A 157 -5.22 40.09 -18.82
CA SER A 157 -4.07 40.39 -17.98
C SER A 157 -2.83 40.43 -18.87
N PRO A 158 -2.17 41.59 -19.03
CA PRO A 158 -0.89 41.64 -19.73
C PRO A 158 0.14 40.91 -18.86
N SER A 159 0.48 39.69 -19.25
CA SER A 159 1.63 38.99 -18.66
C SER A 159 2.89 39.78 -19.02
N THR A 160 3.32 40.63 -18.09
CA THR A 160 4.61 41.31 -18.16
C THR A 160 5.66 40.23 -18.34
N MET A 161 6.28 40.17 -19.52
CA MET A 161 7.50 39.40 -19.72
C MET A 161 8.56 40.02 -18.81
N ASN A 162 8.65 39.52 -17.58
CA ASN A 162 9.80 39.75 -16.72
C ASN A 162 10.93 38.86 -17.22
N SER A 163 11.39 39.14 -18.44
CA SER A 163 12.55 38.54 -19.08
C SER A 163 13.80 39.03 -18.37
N ASN A 164 13.95 38.61 -17.11
CA ASN A 164 15.12 38.83 -16.27
C ASN A 164 16.25 37.89 -16.72
N ILE A 165 16.59 37.99 -18.01
CA ILE A 165 17.85 37.57 -18.61
C ILE A 165 18.88 38.63 -18.18
N ASP A 166 19.07 38.77 -16.86
CA ASP A 166 20.15 39.56 -16.30
C ASP A 166 21.45 38.77 -16.48
N ALA A 167 22.49 39.44 -16.96
CA ALA A 167 23.65 38.82 -17.58
C ALA A 167 24.68 38.35 -16.54
N GLY A 168 24.27 37.41 -15.67
CA GLY A 168 25.08 36.73 -14.66
C GLY A 168 26.22 35.88 -15.25
N THR A 169 27.17 36.53 -15.92
CA THR A 169 28.23 35.94 -16.73
C THR A 169 29.30 35.30 -15.83
N ARG A 170 29.03 34.09 -15.35
CA ARG A 170 29.94 33.31 -14.48
C ARG A 170 29.98 31.81 -14.82
N GLY A 171 30.68 31.50 -15.90
CA GLY A 171 31.53 30.30 -15.99
C GLY A 171 30.85 28.96 -16.34
N SER A 172 31.15 28.50 -17.56
CA SER A 172 30.95 27.13 -18.06
C SER A 172 29.52 26.62 -18.26
N ALA A 173 29.36 25.79 -19.29
CA ALA A 173 28.19 24.92 -19.45
C ALA A 173 28.13 23.89 -18.31
N PRO A 174 26.94 23.35 -17.99
CA PRO A 174 26.82 22.27 -17.00
C PRO A 174 27.65 21.06 -17.43
N LEU A 175 28.58 20.65 -16.57
CA LEU A 175 29.41 19.46 -16.81
C LEU A 175 28.53 18.22 -16.86
N ASN A 176 28.70 17.40 -17.91
CA ASN A 176 28.00 16.13 -18.03
C ASN A 176 28.44 15.16 -16.91
N TYR A 177 27.61 14.16 -16.62
CA TYR A 177 27.89 13.15 -15.59
C TYR A 177 29.24 12.43 -15.84
N ASP A 178 29.56 12.14 -17.11
CA ASP A 178 30.83 11.55 -17.55
C ASP A 178 32.05 12.47 -17.36
N GLN A 179 31.85 13.77 -17.21
CA GLN A 179 32.93 14.71 -16.89
C GLN A 179 33.11 14.79 -15.38
N LEU A 180 32.02 14.85 -14.61
CA LEU A 180 32.03 14.86 -13.14
C LEU A 180 32.61 13.58 -12.53
N SER A 181 32.38 12.42 -13.15
CA SER A 181 32.91 11.12 -12.69
C SER A 181 34.42 10.93 -12.92
N ASN A 182 35.02 11.71 -13.83
CA ASN A 182 36.44 11.64 -14.18
C ASN A 182 37.28 12.78 -13.54
N MET A 183 36.69 13.62 -12.69
CA MET A 183 37.39 14.68 -11.97
C MET A 183 37.86 14.21 -10.58
N SER A 184 38.97 14.79 -10.10
CA SER A 184 39.44 14.57 -8.73
C SER A 184 38.39 15.03 -7.71
N MET A 185 38.33 14.39 -6.54
CA MET A 185 37.38 14.76 -5.47
C MET A 185 37.51 16.23 -5.06
N ASP A 186 38.74 16.78 -5.04
CA ASP A 186 38.97 18.20 -4.74
C ASP A 186 38.47 19.13 -5.85
N ASP A 187 38.54 18.70 -7.12
CA ASP A 187 38.00 19.46 -8.25
C ASP A 187 36.47 19.35 -8.34
N TYR A 188 35.88 18.20 -7.99
CA TYR A 188 34.43 18.03 -7.85
C TYR A 188 33.86 18.95 -6.76
N LEU A 189 34.49 19.01 -5.59
CA LEU A 189 34.12 19.91 -4.51
C LEU A 189 34.21 21.38 -4.94
N LYS A 190 35.29 21.75 -5.64
CA LYS A 190 35.52 23.08 -6.19
C LYS A 190 34.51 23.47 -7.28
N ALA A 191 34.13 22.54 -8.16
CA ALA A 191 33.16 22.74 -9.23
C ALA A 191 31.70 22.81 -8.71
N THR A 192 31.37 22.04 -7.66
CA THR A 192 30.03 22.04 -7.03
C THR A 192 29.87 23.09 -5.93
N GLY A 193 30.91 23.90 -5.67
CA GLY A 193 30.91 24.96 -4.64
C GLY A 193 30.89 24.45 -3.20
N ARG A 194 31.01 23.13 -2.97
CA ARG A 194 31.01 22.50 -1.65
C ARG A 194 32.40 22.57 -1.04
N LYS A 195 32.53 23.22 0.11
CA LYS A 195 33.75 23.17 0.93
C LYS A 195 33.78 21.89 1.77
N LYS A 196 34.98 21.45 2.15
CA LYS A 196 35.20 20.46 3.22
C LYS A 196 34.86 21.08 4.57
#